data_AF-A0A2W4SGL8-F1
#
_entry.id   AF-A0A2W4SGL8-F1
#
_cell.length_a   1.000
_cell.length_b   1.000
_cell.length_c   1.000
_cell.angle_alpha   90.00
_cell.angle_beta   90.00
_cell.angle_gamma   90.00
#
_symmetry.space_group_name_H-M   'P 1'
#
loop_
_entity.id
_entity.type
_entity.pdbx_description
1 polymer ?
#
loop_
_entity_poly.entity_id
_entity_poly.type
_entity_poly.pdbx_seq_one_letter_code
_entity_poly.pdbx_strand_id
1 'polypeptide(L)'
;MAEDVVAGILFGCTWGCLTNLLLFRKMANNRAAGVETLRGIGFVFFVRYLLDAAALVLFYVIVRSGYALTAAALSLTVAVKASLFHVYARKGGKLE
;
A
#
# COMPACT_ATOMS: atom_id res chain seq x y z
N MET A 1 -18.47 -12.96 11.03
CA MET A 1 -17.12 -13.54 10.83
C MET A 1 -16.71 -13.58 9.36
N ALA A 2 -17.38 -14.35 8.49
CA ALA A 2 -17.01 -14.40 7.06
C ALA A 2 -17.18 -13.03 6.36
N GLU A 3 -18.30 -12.34 6.62
CA GLU A 3 -18.57 -11.00 6.09
C GLU A 3 -17.51 -9.97 6.55
N ASP A 4 -17.10 -10.02 7.81
CA ASP A 4 -16.06 -9.15 8.37
C ASP A 4 -14.70 -9.35 7.68
N VAL A 5 -14.35 -10.62 7.40
CA VAL A 5 -13.12 -10.96 6.69
C VAL A 5 -13.17 -10.45 5.25
N VAL A 6 -14.29 -10.63 4.54
CA VAL A 6 -14.47 -10.11 3.18
C VAL A 6 -14.39 -8.58 3.15
N ALA A 7 -15.04 -7.89 4.09
CA ALA A 7 -14.97 -6.44 4.22
C ALA A 7 -13.52 -5.96 4.46
N GLY A 8 -12.79 -6.66 5.34
CA GLY A 8 -11.37 -6.40 5.57
C GLY A 8 -10.53 -6.57 4.30
N ILE A 9 -10.70 -7.69 3.58
CA ILE A 9 -9.99 -7.95 2.31
C ILE A 9 -10.27 -6.84 1.29
N LEU A 10 -11.54 -6.50 1.07
CA LEU A 10 -11.94 -5.48 0.10
C LEU A 10 -11.35 -4.11 0.44
N PHE A 11 -11.40 -3.73 1.72
CA PHE A 11 -10.78 -2.49 2.19
C PHE A 11 -9.27 -2.50 1.97
N GLY A 12 -8.57 -3.53 2.43
CA GLY A 12 -7.11 -3.65 2.30
C GLY A 12 -6.64 -3.64 0.85
N CYS A 13 -7.34 -4.36 -0.04
CA CYS A 13 -7.07 -4.37 -1.48
C CYS A 13 -7.33 -3.00 -2.13
N THR A 14 -8.48 -2.38 -1.85
CA THR A 14 -8.86 -1.09 -2.45
C THR A 14 -7.90 0.01 -2.00
N TRP A 15 -7.67 0.11 -0.70
CA TRP A 15 -6.74 1.07 -0.13
C TRP A 15 -5.34 0.82 -0.67
N GLY A 16 -4.85 -0.42 -0.63
CA GLY A 16 -3.55 -0.82 -1.14
C GLY A 16 -3.33 -0.41 -2.59
N CYS A 17 -4.27 -0.71 -3.48
CA CYS A 17 -4.22 -0.36 -4.91
C CYS A 17 -4.22 1.15 -5.15
N LEU A 18 -5.16 1.88 -4.53
CA LEU A 18 -5.29 3.33 -4.69
C LEU A 18 -3.98 4.04 -4.34
N THR A 19 -3.43 3.66 -3.21
CA THR A 19 -2.35 4.36 -2.56
C THR A 19 -1.00 3.94 -3.20
N ASN A 20 -0.91 2.75 -3.82
CA ASN A 20 0.19 2.36 -4.72
C ASN A 20 0.16 3.18 -6.02
N LEU A 21 -1.01 3.41 -6.60
CA LEU A 21 -1.17 4.23 -7.80
C LEU A 21 -0.71 5.67 -7.55
N LEU A 22 -1.08 6.25 -6.42
CA LEU A 22 -0.62 7.58 -6.01
C LEU A 22 0.90 7.60 -5.79
N LEU A 23 1.46 6.56 -5.15
CA LEU A 23 2.89 6.44 -4.91
C LEU A 23 3.69 6.36 -6.22
N PHE A 24 3.26 5.53 -7.18
CA PHE A 24 3.92 5.45 -8.49
C PHE A 24 3.79 6.74 -9.28
N ARG A 25 2.63 7.40 -9.24
CA ARG A 25 2.44 8.71 -9.88
C ARG A 25 3.36 9.77 -9.26
N LYS A 26 3.50 9.80 -7.93
CA LYS A 26 4.39 10.73 -7.26
C LYS A 26 5.86 10.46 -7.59
N MET A 27 6.28 9.19 -7.63
CA MET A 27 7.64 8.83 -8.05
C MET A 27 7.92 9.22 -9.52
N ALA A 28 6.97 8.99 -10.43
CA ALA A 28 7.10 9.41 -11.83
C ALA A 28 7.24 10.93 -11.97
N ASN A 29 6.43 11.70 -11.23
CA ASN A 29 6.51 13.16 -11.22
C ASN A 29 7.84 13.67 -10.64
N ASN A 30 8.32 13.07 -9.54
CA ASN A 30 9.60 13.44 -8.95
C ASN A 30 10.77 13.16 -9.92
N ARG A 31 10.70 12.05 -10.67
CA ARG A 31 11.67 11.71 -11.71
C ARG A 31 11.64 12.72 -12.87
N ALA A 32 10.45 13.09 -13.36
CA ALA A 32 10.30 14.11 -14.39
C ALA A 32 10.82 15.48 -13.95
N ALA A 33 10.75 15.79 -12.65
CA ALA A 33 11.29 17.01 -12.05
C ALA A 33 12.80 16.96 -11.74
N GLY A 34 13.50 15.86 -12.06
CA GLY A 34 14.93 15.68 -11.77
C GLY A 34 15.25 15.46 -10.28
N VAL A 35 14.24 15.23 -9.44
CA VAL A 35 14.38 15.01 -8.00
C VAL A 35 14.47 13.50 -7.72
N GLU A 36 15.51 12.83 -8.23
CA GLU A 36 15.82 11.43 -7.90
C GLU A 36 16.95 11.37 -6.86
N THR A 37 16.62 11.66 -5.60
CA THR A 37 17.47 11.27 -4.47
C THR A 37 16.81 10.11 -3.73
N LEU A 38 17.60 9.12 -3.30
CA LEU A 38 17.16 8.01 -2.44
C LEU A 38 16.33 8.49 -1.23
N ARG A 39 16.62 9.68 -0.71
CA ARG A 39 15.86 10.34 0.37
C ARG A 39 14.42 10.66 -0.02
N GLY A 40 14.16 11.11 -1.25
CA GLY A 40 12.82 11.39 -1.74
C GLY A 40 11.95 10.13 -1.86
N ILE A 41 12.55 9.01 -2.25
CA ILE A 41 11.87 7.71 -2.30
C ILE A 41 11.54 7.23 -0.88
N GLY A 42 12.52 7.27 0.04
CA GLY A 42 12.32 6.87 1.44
C GLY A 42 11.20 7.67 2.14
N PHE A 43 11.13 8.98 1.91
CA PHE A 43 10.06 9.82 2.47
C PHE A 43 8.67 9.41 1.96
N VAL A 44 8.53 9.09 0.68
CA VAL A 44 7.24 8.66 0.10
C VAL A 44 6.77 7.33 0.72
N PHE A 45 7.68 6.38 0.95
CA PHE A 45 7.36 5.13 1.65
C PHE A 45 7.02 5.34 3.13
N PHE A 46 7.71 6.27 3.79
CA PHE A 46 7.40 6.62 5.18
C PHE A 46 6.01 7.24 5.33
N VAL A 47 5.66 8.22 4.48
CA VAL A 47 4.32 8.80 4.44
C VAL A 47 3.27 7.73 4.15
N ARG A 48 3.58 6.80 3.24
CA ARG A 48 2.70 5.68 2.93
C ARG A 48 2.43 4.80 4.16
N TYR A 49 3.49 4.43 4.88
CA TYR A 49 3.37 3.64 6.10
C TYR A 49 2.46 4.30 7.14
N LEU A 50 2.62 5.61 7.36
CA LEU A 50 1.76 6.37 8.28
C LEU A 50 0.29 6.40 7.82
N LEU A 51 0.05 6.58 6.53
CA LEU A 51 -1.30 6.59 5.96
C LEU A 51 -1.97 5.22 6.07
N ASP A 52 -1.24 4.14 5.85
CA ASP A 52 -1.75 2.77 6.00
C ASP A 52 -2.12 2.47 7.46
N ALA A 53 -1.27 2.87 8.41
CA ALA A 53 -1.55 2.73 9.83
C ALA A 53 -2.81 3.51 10.23
N ALA A 54 -2.92 4.77 9.80
CA ALA A 54 -4.09 5.61 10.06
C ALA A 54 -5.37 5.01 9.46
N ALA A 55 -5.30 4.50 8.22
CA ALA A 55 -6.43 3.86 7.55
C ALA A 55 -6.92 2.60 8.29
N LEU A 56 -5.99 1.75 8.77
CA LEU A 56 -6.32 0.57 9.56
C LEU A 56 -6.94 0.92 10.92
N VAL A 57 -6.44 1.96 11.59
CA VAL A 57 -7.02 2.46 12.85
C VAL A 57 -8.45 2.97 12.62
N LEU A 58 -8.67 3.80 11.60
CA LEU A 58 -9.99 4.31 11.24
C LEU A 58 -10.96 3.18 10.88
N PHE A 59 -10.50 2.20 10.10
CA PHE A 59 -11.27 1.02 9.74
C PHE A 59 -11.68 0.22 10.99
N TYR A 60 -10.78 0.03 11.94
CA TYR A 60 -11.08 -0.65 13.20
C TYR A 60 -12.09 0.12 14.05
N VAL A 61 -12.01 1.45 14.12
CA VAL A 61 -12.97 2.27 14.88
C VAL A 61 -14.41 2.11 14.35
N ILE A 62 -14.56 1.95 13.03
CA ILE A 62 -15.85 1.79 12.35
C ILE A 62 -16.37 0.34 12.46
N VAL A 63 -15.56 -0.65 12.07
CA VAL A 63 -16.01 -2.05 11.95
C VAL A 63 -15.91 -2.81 13.28
N ARG A 64 -14.99 -2.39 14.17
CA ARG A 64 -14.78 -2.96 15.52
C ARG A 64 -14.55 -4.48 15.54
N SER A 65 -13.96 -5.03 14.49
CA SER A 65 -13.68 -6.46 14.35
C SER A 65 -12.18 -6.72 14.17
N GLY A 66 -11.59 -7.54 15.04
CA GLY A 66 -10.19 -7.96 14.93
C GLY A 66 -9.93 -8.82 13.69
N TYR A 67 -10.90 -9.63 13.28
CA TYR A 67 -10.80 -10.44 12.06
C TYR A 67 -10.78 -9.57 10.80
N ALA A 68 -11.66 -8.57 10.73
CA ALA A 68 -11.66 -7.60 9.63
C ALA A 68 -10.35 -6.82 9.56
N LEU A 69 -9.84 -6.36 10.72
CA LEU A 69 -8.58 -5.63 10.81
C LEU A 69 -7.39 -6.48 10.33
N THR A 70 -7.32 -7.74 10.76
CA THR A 70 -6.26 -8.66 10.36
C THR A 70 -6.31 -8.94 8.86
N ALA A 71 -7.51 -9.22 8.34
CA ALA A 71 -7.72 -9.43 6.91
C ALA A 71 -7.33 -8.20 6.08
N ALA A 72 -7.71 -6.99 6.53
CA ALA A 72 -7.32 -5.74 5.91
C ALA A 72 -5.80 -5.53 5.89
N ALA A 73 -5.12 -5.74 7.01
CA ALA A 73 -3.68 -5.58 7.11
C ALA A 73 -2.92 -6.57 6.20
N LEU A 74 -3.37 -7.83 6.15
CA LEU A 74 -2.79 -8.85 5.26
C LEU A 74 -2.99 -8.49 3.78
N SER A 75 -4.22 -8.16 3.38
CA SER A 75 -4.53 -7.79 2.00
C SER A 75 -3.78 -6.54 1.54
N LEU A 76 -3.65 -5.55 2.43
CA LEU A 76 -2.89 -4.33 2.17
C LEU A 76 -1.39 -4.65 1.99
N THR A 77 -0.83 -5.53 2.81
CA THR A 77 0.56 -6.00 2.68
C THR A 77 0.79 -6.72 1.36
N VAL A 78 -0.13 -7.60 0.95
CA VAL A 78 -0.06 -8.31 -0.33
C VAL A 78 -0.14 -7.33 -1.50
N ALA A 79 -1.03 -6.34 -1.45
CA ALA A 79 -1.15 -5.32 -2.50
C ALA A 79 0.15 -4.50 -2.65
N VAL A 80 0.80 -4.12 -1.53
CA VAL A 80 2.10 -3.44 -1.54
C VAL A 80 3.20 -4.33 -2.13
N LYS A 81 3.29 -5.60 -1.71
CA LYS A 81 4.30 -6.53 -2.26
C LYS A 81 4.09 -6.80 -3.75
N ALA A 82 2.87 -7.08 -4.17
CA ALA A 82 2.54 -7.37 -5.57
C ALA A 82 2.87 -6.18 -6.48
N SER A 83 2.57 -4.96 -6.04
CA SER A 83 2.87 -3.75 -6.80
C SER A 83 4.38 -3.45 -6.88
N LEU A 84 5.12 -3.63 -5.78
CA LEU A 84 6.59 -3.53 -5.79
C LEU A 84 7.21 -4.56 -6.74
N PHE A 85 6.72 -5.80 -6.69
CA PHE A 85 7.19 -6.88 -7.56
C PHE A 85 6.88 -6.60 -9.03
N HIS A 86 5.68 -6.10 -9.34
CA HIS A 86 5.32 -5.71 -10.70
C HIS A 86 6.23 -4.60 -11.25
N VAL A 87 6.57 -3.61 -10.42
CA VAL A 87 7.49 -2.54 -10.81
C VAL A 87 8.92 -3.03 -10.94
N TYR A 88 9.37 -3.90 -10.04
CA TYR A 88 10.68 -4.55 -10.12
C TYR A 88 10.83 -5.35 -11.43
N ALA A 89 9.85 -6.19 -11.75
CA ALA A 89 9.81 -6.97 -12.99
C ALA A 89 9.79 -6.08 -14.24
N ARG A 90 8.97 -5.01 -14.28
CA ARG A 90 8.95 -4.05 -15.40
C ARG A 90 10.28 -3.33 -15.62
N LYS A 91 11.06 -3.10 -14.55
CA LYS A 91 12.38 -2.45 -14.63
C LYS A 91 13.51 -3.42 -14.97
N GLY A 92 13.21 -4.68 -15.31
CA GLY A 92 14.20 -5.69 -15.66
C GLY A 92 14.96 -6.24 -14.44
N GLY A 93 14.41 -6.09 -13.24
CA GLY A 93 14.99 -6.68 -12.04
C GLY A 93 15.01 -8.21 -12.13
N LYS A 94 16.20 -8.81 -12.02
CA LYS A 94 16.37 -10.26 -11.92
C LYS A 94 16.13 -10.68 -10.48
N LEU A 95 15.08 -11.48 -10.27
CA LEU A 95 14.85 -12.18 -9.02
C LEU A 95 15.95 -13.24 -8.90
N GLU A 96 17.10 -12.85 -8.34
CA GLU A 96 18.12 -13.81 -7.90
C GLU A 96 17.65 -14.52 -6.64
#